data_AF-G3JN14-F1
#
_entry.id   AF-G3JN14-F1
#
_cell.length_a   1.000
_cell.length_b   1.000
_cell.length_c   1.000
_cell.angle_alpha   90.00
_cell.angle_beta   90.00
_cell.angle_gamma   90.00
#
_symmetry.space_group_name_H-M   'P 1'
#
loop_
_entity.id
_entity.type
_entity.pdbx_description
1 polymer ?
#
loop_
_entity_poly.entity_id
_entity_poly.type
_entity_poly.pdbx_seq_one_letter_code
_entity_poly.pdbx_strand_id
1 'polypeptide(L)'
;MSKGLALARLFHQQGHTVIGADVDALACGRVSRAVRRFYHLPAPASNPSSRLGKTSHYVEALVRIAKREEIDLWVSVSGVGSAFQDSVAKDVIERLTATRVIQFDAQLVTTLDAKDTFIDYVRNQGLKVPDSHKIRDRNDLISFLVSRGGLVQKPGSTRYLIKPVGVDDAARLDMPLLPLPTEKQTLSRIDTLRFRMSSYIAQEFVQGNEYCTHSLVIRGRVRAFVGCRSSDLLMRYEALPQNSPLCQSMRRFTSAVAEHAGDAFTGHLSFDFMVRPSSDGSDEAGQIYPIECNPRAHTAVVLFRDTPQLANLYLSALDPDVSGSKVLYPQHVQRYYWFGQDLVETLFCPAYNIICRGEGSIKGLLSQVALFTDHVLYWKDGTFEAWDPWPFWWLYHVQWPARLVYCLVSGKKWEKANVSTGKMFEVA
;
A
#
# COMPACT_ATOMS: atom_id res chain seq x y z
N MET A 1 5.41 -10.08 5.98
CA MET A 1 4.80 -9.35 7.14
C MET A 1 3.27 -9.53 7.22
N SER A 2 2.51 -8.63 7.88
CA SER A 2 1.08 -8.82 8.25
C SER A 2 0.17 -9.25 7.09
N LYS A 3 0.39 -8.71 5.89
CA LYS A 3 -0.33 -9.08 4.67
C LYS A 3 -0.23 -10.58 4.35
N GLY A 4 1.00 -11.08 4.27
CA GLY A 4 1.28 -12.47 3.93
C GLY A 4 0.86 -13.42 5.04
N LEU A 5 1.02 -13.00 6.29
CA LEU A 5 0.55 -13.76 7.46
C LEU A 5 -0.97 -13.90 7.48
N ALA A 6 -1.72 -12.83 7.17
CA ALA A 6 -3.17 -12.87 7.09
C ALA A 6 -3.65 -13.88 6.03
N LEU A 7 -3.06 -13.84 4.83
CA LEU A 7 -3.40 -14.79 3.78
C LEU A 7 -2.97 -16.23 4.12
N ALA A 8 -1.76 -16.42 4.66
CA ALA A 8 -1.27 -17.73 5.09
C ALA A 8 -2.22 -18.39 6.09
N ARG A 9 -2.72 -17.62 7.07
CA ARG A 9 -3.69 -18.12 8.06
C ARG A 9 -5.02 -18.50 7.43
N LEU A 10 -5.53 -17.72 6.48
CA LEU A 10 -6.76 -18.04 5.75
C LEU A 10 -6.63 -19.36 4.97
N PHE A 11 -5.54 -19.54 4.24
CA PHE A 11 -5.28 -20.80 3.52
C PHE A 11 -5.12 -21.99 4.47
N HIS A 12 -4.36 -21.82 5.56
CA HIS A 12 -4.15 -22.87 6.56
C HIS A 12 -5.46 -23.30 7.23
N GLN A 13 -6.31 -22.35 7.59
CA GLN A 13 -7.63 -22.63 8.20
C GLN A 13 -8.59 -23.33 7.24
N GLN A 14 -8.37 -23.24 5.93
CA GLN A 14 -9.09 -24.03 4.92
C GLN A 14 -8.41 -25.36 4.59
N GLY A 15 -7.36 -25.75 5.32
CA GLY A 15 -6.67 -27.04 5.19
C GLY A 15 -5.59 -27.08 4.11
N HIS A 16 -5.21 -25.94 3.53
CA HIS A 16 -4.14 -25.89 2.54
C HIS A 16 -2.75 -25.90 3.19
N THR A 17 -1.78 -26.49 2.48
CA THR A 17 -0.37 -26.39 2.84
C THR A 17 0.18 -25.05 2.37
N VAL A 18 0.74 -24.26 3.29
CA VAL A 18 1.31 -22.95 2.97
C VAL A 18 2.82 -22.96 3.09
N ILE A 19 3.50 -22.57 2.02
CA ILE A 19 4.94 -22.30 1.98
C ILE A 19 5.13 -20.78 2.01
N GLY A 20 5.87 -20.30 3.00
CA GLY A 20 6.19 -18.89 3.16
C GLY A 20 7.55 -18.56 2.54
N ALA A 21 7.68 -17.38 1.95
CA ALA A 21 8.96 -16.85 1.52
C ALA A 21 8.99 -15.32 1.70
N ASP A 22 10.09 -14.79 2.20
CA ASP A 22 10.30 -13.34 2.38
C ASP A 22 11.78 -13.00 2.22
N VAL A 23 12.06 -11.77 1.82
CA VAL A 23 13.42 -11.21 1.75
C VAL A 23 13.94 -10.83 3.14
N ASP A 24 13.03 -10.61 4.10
CA ASP A 24 13.40 -10.44 5.49
C ASP A 24 13.51 -11.81 6.17
N ALA A 25 14.74 -12.25 6.42
CA ALA A 25 15.02 -13.44 7.21
C ALA A 25 14.32 -13.43 8.58
N LEU A 26 14.04 -12.27 9.18
CA LEU A 26 13.39 -12.16 10.47
C LEU A 26 11.88 -11.93 10.37
N ALA A 27 11.27 -12.01 9.18
CA ALA A 27 9.84 -11.81 9.00
C ALA A 27 9.02 -12.68 9.96
N CYS A 28 8.15 -12.07 10.77
CA CYS A 28 7.39 -12.76 11.82
C CYS A 28 6.53 -13.94 11.34
N GLY A 29 6.12 -13.94 10.07
CA GLY A 29 5.38 -15.05 9.47
C GLY A 29 6.15 -16.38 9.44
N ARG A 30 7.49 -16.34 9.56
CA ARG A 30 8.34 -17.54 9.53
C ARG A 30 8.11 -18.52 10.68
N VAL A 31 7.59 -18.03 11.80
CA VAL A 31 7.30 -18.84 12.99
C VAL A 31 5.80 -19.12 13.14
N SER A 32 4.99 -18.76 12.14
CA SER A 32 3.56 -19.02 12.15
C SER A 32 3.30 -20.52 12.00
N ARG A 33 2.37 -21.04 12.80
CA ARG A 33 1.82 -22.39 12.65
C ARG A 33 1.11 -22.61 11.31
N ALA A 34 0.67 -21.52 10.68
CA ALA A 34 0.06 -21.56 9.35
C ALA A 34 1.08 -21.86 8.24
N VAL A 35 2.37 -21.62 8.47
CA VAL A 35 3.44 -21.78 7.48
C VAL A 35 4.18 -23.09 7.73
N ARG A 36 4.05 -24.06 6.81
CA ARG A 36 4.71 -25.36 6.92
C ARG A 36 6.23 -25.24 6.79
N ARG A 37 6.68 -24.40 5.86
CA ARG A 37 8.10 -24.16 5.59
C ARG A 37 8.31 -22.72 5.16
N PHE A 38 9.42 -22.13 5.61
CA PHE A 38 9.78 -20.76 5.29
C PHE A 38 11.11 -20.69 4.53
N TYR A 39 11.15 -19.92 3.45
CA TYR A 39 12.33 -19.68 2.63
C TYR A 39 12.77 -18.23 2.72
N HIS A 40 14.04 -18.00 3.06
CA HIS A 40 14.66 -16.68 2.94
C HIS A 40 15.06 -16.44 1.48
N LEU A 41 14.55 -15.36 0.89
CA LEU A 41 14.82 -14.96 -0.49
C LEU A 41 15.99 -13.97 -0.54
N PRO A 42 16.82 -13.99 -1.60
CA PRO A 42 17.81 -12.94 -1.80
C PRO A 42 17.11 -11.59 -2.08
N ALA A 43 17.79 -10.47 -1.88
CA ALA A 43 17.20 -9.17 -2.16
C ALA A 43 16.85 -9.01 -3.66
N PRO A 44 15.69 -8.44 -4.01
CA PRO A 44 15.32 -8.15 -5.39
C PRO A 44 16.27 -7.11 -5.98
N ALA A 45 16.53 -7.20 -7.28
CA ALA A 45 17.43 -6.26 -7.95
C ALA A 45 16.85 -4.83 -7.92
N SER A 46 17.64 -3.88 -7.45
CA SER A 46 17.23 -2.47 -7.29
C SER A 46 17.04 -1.71 -8.60
N ASN A 47 17.56 -2.22 -9.73
CA ASN A 47 17.56 -1.53 -11.01
C ASN A 47 17.18 -2.48 -12.18
N PRO A 48 16.03 -2.28 -12.84
CA PRO A 48 15.58 -3.11 -13.98
C PRO A 48 16.55 -3.11 -15.17
N SER A 49 17.26 -2.00 -15.38
CA SER A 49 18.17 -1.76 -16.52
C SER A 49 19.55 -2.38 -16.35
N SER A 50 19.95 -2.78 -15.14
CA SER A 50 21.32 -3.21 -14.83
C SER A 50 21.65 -4.65 -15.26
N ARG A 51 20.68 -5.41 -15.78
CA ARG A 51 20.88 -6.80 -16.22
C ARG A 51 20.00 -7.15 -17.42
N LEU A 52 20.21 -6.48 -18.56
CA LEU A 52 19.64 -6.94 -19.83
C LEU A 52 20.13 -8.38 -20.10
N GLY A 53 19.22 -9.36 -19.94
CA GLY A 53 19.40 -10.76 -20.34
C GLY A 53 19.68 -11.80 -19.25
N LYS A 54 19.84 -11.44 -17.96
CA LYS A 54 20.00 -12.43 -16.87
C LYS A 54 18.89 -12.33 -15.83
N THR A 55 18.20 -13.44 -15.61
CA THR A 55 17.23 -13.62 -14.53
C THR A 55 17.88 -13.27 -13.18
N SER A 56 17.21 -12.50 -12.33
CA SER A 56 17.77 -12.15 -11.01
C SER A 56 17.77 -13.38 -10.09
N HIS A 57 18.74 -13.46 -9.16
CA HIS A 57 18.79 -14.55 -8.17
C HIS A 57 17.50 -14.66 -7.34
N TYR A 58 16.77 -13.54 -7.19
CA TYR A 58 15.44 -13.50 -6.58
C TYR A 58 14.43 -14.33 -7.37
N VAL A 59 14.32 -14.07 -8.68
CA VAL A 59 13.45 -14.83 -9.57
C VAL A 59 13.87 -16.31 -9.64
N GLU A 60 15.17 -16.59 -9.75
CA GLU A 60 15.70 -17.96 -9.75
C GLU A 60 15.32 -18.72 -8.46
N ALA A 61 15.41 -18.05 -7.30
CA ALA A 61 15.02 -18.63 -6.03
C ALA A 61 13.53 -18.96 -5.97
N LEU A 62 12.66 -18.06 -6.44
CA LEU A 62 11.21 -18.28 -6.50
C LEU A 62 10.86 -19.46 -7.43
N VAL A 63 11.44 -19.52 -8.62
CA VAL A 63 11.25 -20.64 -9.56
C VAL A 63 11.69 -21.96 -8.95
N ARG A 64 12.84 -21.98 -8.28
CA ARG A 64 13.35 -23.18 -7.59
C ARG A 64 12.41 -23.63 -6.47
N ILE A 65 11.86 -22.70 -5.69
CA ILE A 65 10.90 -23.01 -4.63
C ILE A 65 9.62 -23.58 -5.25
N ALA A 66 9.07 -22.93 -6.28
CA ALA A 66 7.87 -23.37 -6.98
C ALA A 66 8.00 -24.81 -7.50
N LYS A 67 9.14 -25.14 -8.12
CA LYS A 67 9.44 -26.49 -8.60
C LYS A 67 9.63 -27.51 -7.48
N ARG A 68 10.38 -27.15 -6.44
CA ARG A 68 10.76 -28.07 -5.36
C ARG A 68 9.57 -28.45 -4.48
N GLU A 69 8.72 -27.47 -4.18
CA GLU A 69 7.58 -27.66 -3.29
C GLU A 69 6.28 -27.93 -4.07
N GLU A 70 6.36 -28.08 -5.40
CA GLU A 70 5.24 -28.37 -6.29
C GLU A 70 4.05 -27.42 -6.07
N ILE A 71 4.33 -26.11 -6.10
CA ILE A 71 3.35 -25.09 -5.74
C ILE A 71 2.21 -25.03 -6.78
N ASP A 72 0.95 -25.19 -6.35
CA ASP A 72 -0.21 -25.00 -7.21
C ASP A 72 -0.49 -23.52 -7.50
N LEU A 73 -0.47 -22.70 -6.44
CA LEU A 73 -0.80 -21.29 -6.47
C LEU A 73 0.25 -20.47 -5.72
N TRP A 74 0.87 -19.52 -6.40
CA TRP A 74 1.70 -18.50 -5.77
C TRP A 74 0.92 -17.19 -5.65
N VAL A 75 0.71 -16.74 -4.40
CA VAL A 75 0.13 -15.42 -4.11
C VAL A 75 1.25 -14.44 -3.78
N SER A 76 1.47 -13.46 -4.67
CA SER A 76 2.47 -12.43 -4.43
C SER A 76 1.99 -11.43 -3.36
N VAL A 77 2.86 -11.12 -2.40
CA VAL A 77 2.57 -10.14 -1.33
C VAL A 77 3.70 -9.12 -1.26
N SER A 78 3.93 -8.46 -2.40
CA SER A 78 5.08 -7.60 -2.66
C SER A 78 5.20 -6.38 -1.74
N GLY A 79 6.45 -6.01 -1.47
CA GLY A 79 6.80 -4.65 -1.06
C GLY A 79 6.80 -3.70 -2.27
N VAL A 80 6.94 -2.39 -2.01
CA VAL A 80 6.99 -1.36 -3.08
C VAL A 80 8.08 -1.70 -4.12
N GLY A 81 9.30 -2.00 -3.66
CA GLY A 81 10.43 -2.27 -4.56
C GLY A 81 10.50 -3.68 -5.15
N SER A 82 9.62 -4.60 -4.76
CA SER A 82 9.66 -5.99 -5.25
C SER A 82 8.60 -6.31 -6.30
N ALA A 83 7.53 -5.51 -6.41
CA ALA A 83 6.39 -5.81 -7.27
C ALA A 83 6.78 -6.07 -8.74
N PHE A 84 7.72 -5.29 -9.28
CA PHE A 84 8.25 -5.49 -10.63
C PHE A 84 9.05 -6.79 -10.78
N GLN A 85 9.87 -7.15 -9.78
CA GLN A 85 10.61 -8.42 -9.83
C GLN A 85 9.67 -9.61 -9.66
N ASP A 86 8.61 -9.46 -8.85
CA ASP A 86 7.56 -10.46 -8.70
C ASP A 86 6.78 -10.67 -10.00
N SER A 87 6.52 -9.62 -10.79
CA SER A 87 5.89 -9.75 -12.11
C SER A 87 6.81 -10.43 -13.13
N VAL A 88 8.12 -10.19 -13.08
CA VAL A 88 9.09 -10.95 -13.89
C VAL A 88 9.12 -12.42 -13.45
N ALA A 89 9.07 -12.69 -12.15
CA ALA A 89 9.04 -14.06 -11.63
C ALA A 89 7.77 -14.80 -12.05
N LYS A 90 6.61 -14.12 -12.08
CA LYS A 90 5.35 -14.69 -12.59
C LYS A 90 5.55 -15.29 -13.97
N ASP A 91 6.04 -14.51 -14.94
CA ASP A 91 6.18 -14.95 -16.33
C ASP A 91 7.11 -16.16 -16.47
N VAL A 92 8.15 -16.23 -15.63
CA VAL A 92 9.09 -17.36 -15.64
C VAL A 92 8.48 -18.59 -14.96
N ILE A 93 7.74 -18.42 -13.86
CA ILE A 93 7.10 -19.52 -13.13
C ILE A 93 6.00 -20.16 -13.96
N GLU A 94 5.06 -19.38 -14.51
CA GLU A 94 3.94 -19.90 -15.29
C GLU A 94 4.40 -20.55 -16.61
N ARG A 95 5.59 -20.17 -17.12
CA ARG A 95 6.20 -20.81 -18.29
C ARG A 95 6.91 -22.13 -17.96
N LEU A 96 7.51 -22.24 -16.77
CA LEU A 96 8.39 -23.37 -16.42
C LEU A 96 7.75 -24.38 -15.48
N THR A 97 6.53 -24.13 -15.00
CA THR A 97 5.80 -24.94 -14.03
C THR A 97 4.29 -24.89 -14.30
N ALA A 98 3.51 -25.75 -13.63
CA ALA A 98 2.04 -25.67 -13.63
C ALA A 98 1.49 -24.64 -12.63
N THR A 99 2.36 -23.98 -11.85
CA THR A 99 1.97 -23.00 -10.83
C THR A 99 1.23 -21.83 -11.46
N ARG A 100 0.08 -21.46 -10.90
CA ARG A 100 -0.62 -20.20 -11.22
C ARG A 100 -0.18 -19.09 -10.29
N VAL A 101 -0.13 -17.86 -10.80
CA VAL A 101 0.39 -16.74 -10.02
C VAL A 101 -0.62 -15.60 -9.92
N ILE A 102 -0.88 -15.16 -8.69
CA ILE A 102 -1.64 -13.95 -8.39
C ILE A 102 -0.66 -12.78 -8.37
N GLN A 103 -0.40 -12.23 -9.55
CA GLN A 103 0.42 -11.04 -9.75
C GLN A 103 0.14 -10.47 -11.14
N PHE A 104 0.17 -9.14 -11.31
CA PHE A 104 0.05 -8.54 -12.65
C PHE A 104 1.34 -8.71 -13.46
N ASP A 105 1.26 -8.57 -14.78
CA ASP A 105 2.48 -8.56 -15.62
C ASP A 105 3.32 -7.30 -15.39
N ALA A 106 4.56 -7.32 -15.88
CA ALA A 106 5.51 -6.24 -15.66
C ALA A 106 5.09 -4.91 -16.30
N GLN A 107 4.39 -4.95 -17.43
CA GLN A 107 3.93 -3.75 -18.12
C GLN A 107 2.82 -3.06 -17.32
N LEU A 108 1.85 -3.82 -16.83
CA LEU A 108 0.77 -3.32 -15.99
C LEU A 108 1.28 -2.84 -14.64
N VAL A 109 2.17 -3.57 -13.97
CA VAL A 109 2.79 -3.11 -12.71
C VAL A 109 3.49 -1.77 -12.93
N THR A 110 4.29 -1.63 -13.99
CA THR A 110 5.00 -0.38 -14.30
C THR A 110 4.02 0.76 -14.59
N THR A 111 2.97 0.48 -15.36
CA THR A 111 1.96 1.49 -15.75
C THR A 111 1.14 1.96 -14.55
N LEU A 112 0.76 1.05 -13.66
CA LEU A 112 -0.13 1.34 -12.53
C LEU A 112 0.60 1.90 -11.31
N ASP A 113 1.86 1.51 -11.06
CA ASP A 113 2.63 1.99 -9.89
C ASP A 113 3.19 3.42 -10.12
N ALA A 114 3.45 3.80 -11.37
CA ALA A 114 3.91 5.15 -11.71
C ALA A 114 2.73 6.13 -11.79
N LYS A 115 2.79 7.20 -10.98
CA LYS A 115 1.71 8.18 -10.80
C LYS A 115 1.23 8.85 -12.08
N ASP A 116 2.14 9.15 -13.01
CA ASP A 116 1.81 9.79 -14.28
C ASP A 116 1.09 8.81 -15.22
N THR A 117 1.70 7.66 -15.48
CA THR A 117 1.11 6.65 -16.38
C THR A 117 -0.19 6.06 -15.84
N PHE A 118 -0.34 5.97 -14.51
CA PHE A 118 -1.58 5.52 -13.88
C PHE A 118 -2.75 6.48 -14.16
N ILE A 119 -2.55 7.76 -13.94
CA ILE A 119 -3.60 8.76 -14.16
C ILE A 119 -3.99 8.82 -15.64
N ASP A 120 -3.01 8.71 -16.55
CA ASP A 120 -3.27 8.64 -17.99
C ASP A 120 -4.05 7.36 -18.36
N TYR A 121 -3.66 6.22 -17.78
CA TYR A 121 -4.33 4.93 -17.97
C TYR A 121 -5.81 4.98 -17.56
N VAL A 122 -6.11 5.56 -16.40
CA VAL A 122 -7.50 5.73 -15.91
C VAL A 122 -8.27 6.74 -16.76
N ARG A 123 -7.65 7.86 -17.12
CA ARG A 123 -8.29 8.91 -17.94
C ARG A 123 -8.70 8.37 -19.31
N ASN A 124 -7.88 7.54 -19.94
CA ASN A 124 -8.17 6.93 -21.23
C ASN A 124 -9.38 5.98 -21.22
N GLN A 125 -9.81 5.54 -20.03
CA GLN A 125 -11.02 4.74 -19.83
C GLN A 125 -12.27 5.60 -19.60
N GLY A 126 -12.14 6.92 -19.66
CA GLY A 126 -13.23 7.87 -19.38
C GLY A 126 -13.57 8.00 -17.90
N LEU A 127 -12.74 7.46 -17.00
CA LEU A 127 -12.94 7.55 -15.56
C LEU A 127 -12.46 8.90 -15.02
N LYS A 128 -13.12 9.39 -13.95
CA LYS A 128 -12.77 10.66 -13.32
C LYS A 128 -11.40 10.56 -12.64
N VAL A 129 -10.53 11.51 -12.96
CA VAL A 129 -9.20 11.70 -12.35
C VAL A 129 -9.04 13.16 -11.91
N PRO A 130 -8.13 13.46 -10.96
CA PRO A 130 -7.72 14.83 -10.68
C PRO A 130 -7.09 15.48 -11.93
N ASP A 131 -7.27 16.79 -12.13
CA ASP A 131 -6.54 17.52 -13.19
C ASP A 131 -5.04 17.38 -12.94
N SER A 132 -4.36 16.66 -13.83
CA SER A 132 -2.97 16.27 -13.63
C SER A 132 -2.20 16.39 -14.93
N HIS A 133 -0.97 16.88 -14.85
CA HIS A 133 -0.09 17.03 -16.00
C HIS A 133 1.36 16.73 -15.64
N LYS A 134 2.04 16.01 -16.54
CA LYS A 134 3.48 15.78 -16.43
C LYS A 134 4.22 17.08 -16.74
N ILE A 135 5.15 17.43 -15.87
CA ILE A 135 5.94 18.65 -15.94
C ILE A 135 7.37 18.29 -16.31
N ARG A 136 7.83 18.81 -17.45
CA ARG A 136 9.18 18.55 -17.98
C ARG A 136 10.20 19.56 -17.49
N ASP A 137 9.80 20.81 -17.38
CA ASP A 137 10.67 21.90 -16.97
C ASP A 137 9.89 23.05 -16.33
N ARG A 138 10.65 24.07 -15.93
CA ARG A 138 10.15 25.30 -15.33
C ARG A 138 9.08 26.01 -16.17
N ASN A 139 9.32 26.14 -17.47
CA ASN A 139 8.42 26.89 -18.37
C ASN A 139 7.13 26.12 -18.59
N ASP A 140 7.21 24.79 -18.65
CA ASP A 140 6.06 23.88 -18.68
C ASP A 140 5.16 24.09 -17.45
N LEU A 141 5.74 24.15 -16.24
CA LEU A 141 4.99 24.41 -15.01
C LEU A 141 4.34 25.79 -14.98
N ILE A 142 5.06 26.83 -15.41
CA ILE A 142 4.51 28.18 -15.47
C ILE A 142 3.34 28.23 -16.45
N SER A 143 3.52 27.66 -17.64
CA SER A 143 2.48 27.61 -18.68
C SER A 143 1.24 26.85 -18.20
N PHE A 144 1.46 25.73 -17.52
CA PHE A 144 0.40 24.94 -16.87
C PHE A 144 -0.40 25.78 -15.86
N LEU A 145 0.27 26.50 -14.95
CA LEU A 145 -0.40 27.32 -13.94
C LEU A 145 -1.14 28.52 -14.57
N VAL A 146 -0.53 29.17 -15.58
CA VAL A 146 -1.15 30.29 -16.31
C VAL A 146 -2.43 29.85 -17.00
N SER A 147 -2.45 28.68 -17.64
CA SER A 147 -3.65 28.16 -18.29
C SER A 147 -4.76 27.74 -17.31
N ARG A 148 -4.49 27.73 -16.00
CA ARG A 148 -5.37 27.22 -14.93
C ARG A 148 -5.68 28.25 -13.83
N GLY A 149 -5.49 29.53 -14.11
CA GLY A 149 -5.90 30.63 -13.22
C GLY A 149 -4.79 31.63 -12.86
N GLY A 150 -3.54 31.35 -13.26
CA GLY A 150 -2.40 32.26 -13.11
C GLY A 150 -1.40 31.85 -12.03
N LEU A 151 -0.40 32.69 -11.80
CA LEU A 151 0.69 32.47 -10.84
C LEU A 151 0.38 33.02 -9.44
N VAL A 152 -0.83 33.54 -9.21
CA VAL A 152 -1.27 34.14 -7.95
C VAL A 152 -2.43 33.34 -7.40
N GLN A 153 -2.35 32.91 -6.14
CA GLN A 153 -3.44 32.22 -5.46
C GLN A 153 -4.63 33.16 -5.27
N LYS A 154 -5.73 32.86 -5.94
CA LYS A 154 -7.00 33.56 -5.78
C LYS A 154 -7.92 32.76 -4.84
N PRO A 155 -8.77 33.41 -4.03
CA PRO A 155 -9.79 32.71 -3.25
C PRO A 155 -10.63 31.79 -4.14
N GLY A 156 -10.81 30.53 -3.72
CA GLY A 156 -11.58 29.52 -4.48
C GLY A 156 -10.89 28.95 -5.73
N SER A 157 -9.67 29.40 -6.08
CA SER A 157 -8.93 28.83 -7.21
C SER A 157 -8.34 27.46 -6.87
N THR A 158 -8.30 26.58 -7.88
CA THR A 158 -7.63 25.28 -7.79
C THR A 158 -6.15 25.48 -7.52
N ARG A 159 -5.62 24.70 -6.56
CA ARG A 159 -4.18 24.61 -6.31
C ARG A 159 -3.68 23.24 -6.77
N TYR A 160 -2.39 23.16 -7.02
CA TYR A 160 -1.72 22.02 -7.62
C TYR A 160 -0.54 21.61 -6.76
N LEU A 161 -0.54 20.35 -6.35
CA LEU A 161 0.55 19.71 -5.63
C LEU A 161 1.58 19.23 -6.65
N ILE A 162 2.82 19.70 -6.52
CA ILE A 162 3.91 19.34 -7.42
C ILE A 162 4.70 18.20 -6.81
N LYS A 163 4.60 17.01 -7.41
CA LYS A 163 5.21 15.79 -6.89
C LYS A 163 6.34 15.32 -7.81
N PRO A 164 7.48 14.88 -7.30
CA PRO A 164 8.47 14.19 -8.13
C PRO A 164 7.92 12.83 -8.58
N VAL A 165 8.27 12.42 -9.79
CA VAL A 165 8.02 11.08 -10.33
C VAL A 165 9.25 10.22 -10.03
N GLY A 166 9.04 9.09 -9.35
CA GLY A 166 10.09 8.15 -8.96
C GLY A 166 10.39 8.08 -7.46
N VAL A 167 11.54 7.50 -7.11
CA VAL A 167 11.96 7.17 -5.74
C VAL A 167 13.07 8.13 -5.27
N ASP A 168 12.82 9.43 -5.36
CA ASP A 168 13.67 10.45 -4.72
C ASP A 168 13.04 10.81 -3.37
N ASP A 169 13.51 10.16 -2.30
CA ASP A 169 12.97 10.32 -0.94
C ASP A 169 13.20 11.74 -0.39
N ALA A 170 14.23 12.46 -0.86
CA ALA A 170 14.46 13.86 -0.48
C ALA A 170 13.48 14.82 -1.16
N ALA A 171 13.18 14.61 -2.45
CA ALA A 171 12.19 15.41 -3.17
C ALA A 171 10.73 15.09 -2.75
N ARG A 172 10.47 13.90 -2.21
CA ARG A 172 9.15 13.53 -1.64
C ARG A 172 8.78 14.34 -0.41
N LEU A 173 9.77 14.80 0.36
CA LEU A 173 9.53 15.60 1.57
C LEU A 173 9.14 17.06 1.26
N ASP A 174 9.32 17.50 0.02
CA ASP A 174 9.16 18.91 -0.37
C ASP A 174 8.27 19.05 -1.62
N MET A 175 6.98 18.73 -1.46
CA MET A 175 5.95 18.83 -2.52
C MET A 175 5.17 20.16 -2.39
N PRO A 176 5.52 21.22 -3.14
CA PRO A 176 4.83 22.50 -3.00
C PRO A 176 3.40 22.46 -3.50
N LEU A 177 2.57 23.27 -2.85
CA LEU A 177 1.23 23.58 -3.30
C LEU A 177 1.20 24.94 -3.99
N LEU A 178 1.01 24.96 -5.30
CA LEU A 178 1.06 26.16 -6.14
C LEU A 178 -0.31 26.49 -6.77
N PRO A 179 -0.61 27.75 -7.12
CA PRO A 179 0.18 28.95 -6.85
C PRO A 179 0.17 29.36 -5.36
N LEU A 180 1.03 30.32 -5.01
CA LEU A 180 1.17 30.97 -3.70
C LEU A 180 0.53 32.37 -3.71
N PRO A 181 0.38 33.06 -2.56
CA PRO A 181 -0.32 34.35 -2.46
C PRO A 181 0.20 35.46 -3.38
N THR A 182 1.46 35.39 -3.82
CA THR A 182 2.04 36.35 -4.77
C THR A 182 2.78 35.62 -5.89
N GLU A 183 2.81 36.22 -7.08
CA GLU A 183 3.53 35.69 -8.24
C GLU A 183 5.02 35.49 -7.94
N LYS A 184 5.65 36.46 -7.25
CA LYS A 184 7.05 36.37 -6.82
C LYS A 184 7.30 35.14 -5.94
N GLN A 185 6.42 34.85 -4.99
CA GLN A 185 6.53 33.65 -4.15
C GLN A 185 6.38 32.38 -4.97
N THR A 186 5.39 32.32 -5.88
CA THR A 186 5.17 31.17 -6.77
C THR A 186 6.41 30.90 -7.62
N LEU A 187 6.94 31.92 -8.31
CA LEU A 187 8.13 31.79 -9.16
C LEU A 187 9.36 31.37 -8.34
N SER A 188 9.60 32.02 -7.19
CA SER A 188 10.70 31.65 -6.29
C SER A 188 10.58 30.20 -5.81
N ARG A 189 9.36 29.70 -5.55
CA ARG A 189 9.16 28.31 -5.16
C ARG A 189 9.42 27.35 -6.32
N ILE A 190 8.99 27.69 -7.53
CA ILE A 190 9.30 26.91 -8.73
C ILE A 190 10.81 26.81 -8.95
N ASP A 191 11.56 27.89 -8.70
CA ASP A 191 13.02 27.92 -8.86
C ASP A 191 13.77 26.96 -7.92
N THR A 192 13.13 26.52 -6.82
CA THR A 192 13.70 25.51 -5.91
C THR A 192 13.55 24.07 -6.42
N LEU A 193 12.69 23.84 -7.43
CA LEU A 193 12.45 22.49 -7.98
C LEU A 193 13.58 22.08 -8.93
N ARG A 194 14.01 20.82 -8.81
CA ARG A 194 15.18 20.29 -9.53
C ARG A 194 14.78 19.52 -10.80
N PHE A 195 14.14 20.20 -11.76
CA PHE A 195 13.64 19.60 -13.02
C PHE A 195 14.68 18.81 -13.83
N ARG A 196 15.97 19.13 -13.72
CA ARG A 196 17.04 18.41 -14.43
C ARG A 196 17.31 17.00 -13.90
N MET A 197 16.94 16.73 -12.65
CA MET A 197 17.23 15.47 -11.96
C MET A 197 16.02 14.56 -11.88
N SER A 198 14.80 15.12 -11.97
CA SER A 198 13.57 14.38 -11.81
C SER A 198 12.45 14.96 -12.69
N SER A 199 11.61 14.08 -13.20
CA SER A 199 10.34 14.50 -13.80
C SER A 199 9.35 14.81 -12.66
N TYR A 200 8.47 15.79 -12.87
CA TYR A 200 7.45 16.14 -11.90
C TYR A 200 6.05 15.91 -12.48
N ILE A 201 5.06 15.77 -11.61
CA ILE A 201 3.64 15.82 -11.94
C ILE A 201 3.01 16.97 -11.15
N ALA A 202 2.29 17.85 -11.85
CA ALA A 202 1.40 18.81 -11.23
C ALA A 202 0.01 18.17 -11.14
N GLN A 203 -0.48 17.95 -9.94
CA GLN A 203 -1.77 17.29 -9.68
C GLN A 203 -2.67 18.22 -8.88
N GLU A 204 -3.94 18.35 -9.27
CA GLU A 204 -4.98 19.04 -8.52
C GLU A 204 -4.94 18.60 -7.05
N PHE A 205 -4.85 19.59 -6.17
CA PHE A 205 -4.95 19.39 -4.74
C PHE A 205 -6.41 19.24 -4.35
N VAL A 206 -6.86 17.98 -4.32
CA VAL A 206 -8.21 17.62 -3.89
C VAL A 206 -8.27 17.73 -2.38
N GLN A 207 -8.90 18.79 -1.87
CA GLN A 207 -9.16 18.94 -0.45
C GLN A 207 -10.26 17.96 -0.01
N GLY A 208 -9.94 17.09 0.94
CA GLY A 208 -10.82 15.99 1.31
C GLY A 208 -10.17 15.00 2.27
N ASN A 209 -10.91 13.95 2.62
CA ASN A 209 -10.37 12.81 3.37
C ASN A 209 -9.76 11.79 2.41
N GLU A 210 -8.69 11.13 2.88
CA GLU A 210 -8.02 10.08 2.13
C GLU A 210 -8.57 8.70 2.52
N TYR A 211 -8.75 7.84 1.53
CA TYR A 211 -9.21 6.46 1.68
C TYR A 211 -8.36 5.54 0.82
N CYS A 212 -8.11 4.32 1.31
CA CYS A 212 -7.39 3.31 0.57
C CYS A 212 -8.27 2.06 0.40
N THR A 213 -8.04 1.33 -0.69
CA THR A 213 -8.76 0.08 -0.97
C THR A 213 -7.83 -1.12 -1.03
N HIS A 214 -8.41 -2.30 -0.92
CA HIS A 214 -7.77 -3.54 -1.28
C HIS A 214 -8.76 -4.39 -2.06
N SER A 215 -8.33 -4.92 -3.19
CA SER A 215 -9.11 -5.88 -3.96
C SER A 215 -8.30 -7.06 -4.47
N LEU A 216 -8.96 -8.21 -4.56
CA LEU A 216 -8.50 -9.36 -5.33
C LEU A 216 -9.23 -9.32 -6.67
N VAL A 217 -8.46 -9.31 -7.75
CA VAL A 217 -8.97 -9.35 -9.12
C VAL A 217 -8.54 -10.65 -9.76
N ILE A 218 -9.50 -11.40 -10.33
CA ILE A 218 -9.25 -12.63 -11.08
C ILE A 218 -9.87 -12.44 -12.46
N ARG A 219 -9.04 -12.51 -13.50
CA ARG A 219 -9.42 -12.36 -14.92
C ARG A 219 -10.34 -11.15 -15.17
N GLY A 220 -9.86 -9.96 -14.82
CA GLY A 220 -10.57 -8.70 -15.02
C GLY A 220 -11.78 -8.48 -14.11
N ARG A 221 -12.09 -9.43 -13.20
CA ARG A 221 -13.24 -9.33 -12.30
C ARG A 221 -12.80 -9.12 -10.86
N VAL A 222 -13.31 -8.08 -10.22
CA VAL A 222 -13.14 -7.88 -8.77
C VAL A 222 -13.89 -8.99 -8.03
N ARG A 223 -13.16 -9.82 -7.27
CA ARG A 223 -13.72 -10.95 -6.51
C ARG A 223 -13.83 -10.67 -5.03
N ALA A 224 -12.92 -9.88 -4.48
CA ALA A 224 -13.00 -9.39 -3.12
C ALA A 224 -12.68 -7.89 -3.08
N PHE A 225 -13.33 -7.15 -2.20
CA PHE A 225 -13.14 -5.70 -2.08
C PHE A 225 -13.33 -5.21 -0.65
N VAL A 226 -12.46 -4.31 -0.21
CA VAL A 226 -12.64 -3.52 1.01
C VAL A 226 -12.08 -2.12 0.79
N GLY A 227 -12.79 -1.11 1.28
CA GLY A 227 -12.29 0.25 1.43
C GLY A 227 -12.15 0.59 2.92
N CYS A 228 -11.20 1.45 3.27
CA CYS A 228 -11.01 1.96 4.63
C CYS A 228 -10.38 3.36 4.59
N ARG A 229 -10.46 4.09 5.71
CA ARG A 229 -9.79 5.39 5.82
C ARG A 229 -8.27 5.22 5.72
N SER A 230 -7.61 6.17 5.06
CA SER A 230 -6.15 6.20 4.90
C SER A 230 -5.51 7.28 5.78
N SER A 231 -4.19 7.21 5.91
CA SER A 231 -3.34 8.23 6.51
C SER A 231 -1.88 8.04 6.07
N ASP A 232 -1.05 9.07 6.22
CA ASP A 232 0.39 9.04 5.90
C ASP A 232 1.12 7.80 6.46
N LEU A 233 0.72 7.36 7.66
CA LEU A 233 1.20 6.14 8.29
C LEU A 233 0.01 5.35 8.84
N LEU A 234 -0.63 4.59 7.95
CA LEU A 234 -1.79 3.80 8.31
C LEU A 234 -1.43 2.63 9.24
N MET A 235 -1.85 2.75 10.49
CA MET A 235 -1.64 1.76 11.56
C MET A 235 -2.95 1.29 12.21
N ARG A 236 -4.08 1.81 11.72
CA ARG A 236 -5.43 1.48 12.21
C ARG A 236 -6.31 1.18 11.02
N TYR A 237 -6.95 0.01 10.99
CA TYR A 237 -7.79 -0.41 9.88
C TYR A 237 -9.21 -0.67 10.38
N GLU A 238 -10.17 -0.02 9.73
CA GLU A 238 -11.60 -0.24 9.91
C GLU A 238 -12.26 -0.22 8.53
N ALA A 239 -13.01 -1.28 8.21
CA ALA A 239 -13.67 -1.37 6.92
C ALA A 239 -14.82 -0.35 6.81
N LEU A 240 -14.93 0.29 5.66
CA LEU A 240 -16.13 1.04 5.31
C LEU A 240 -17.32 0.07 5.24
N PRO A 241 -18.53 0.50 5.66
CA PRO A 241 -19.73 -0.30 5.48
C PRO A 241 -19.91 -0.68 4.00
N GLN A 242 -20.09 -1.97 3.70
CA GLN A 242 -20.22 -2.46 2.32
C GLN A 242 -21.30 -1.71 1.51
N ASN A 243 -22.39 -1.33 2.18
CA ASN A 243 -23.53 -0.67 1.53
C ASN A 243 -23.37 0.86 1.44
N SER A 244 -22.31 1.46 2.01
CA SER A 244 -22.06 2.90 1.90
C SER A 244 -21.90 3.31 0.42
N PRO A 245 -22.53 4.41 -0.02
CA PRO A 245 -22.33 4.91 -1.38
C PRO A 245 -20.86 5.19 -1.70
N LEU A 246 -20.05 5.58 -0.71
CA LEU A 246 -18.61 5.77 -0.88
C LEU A 246 -17.88 4.46 -1.22
N CYS A 247 -18.07 3.41 -0.43
CA CYS A 247 -17.47 2.09 -0.69
C CYS A 247 -17.93 1.52 -2.04
N GLN A 248 -19.22 1.70 -2.37
CA GLN A 248 -19.74 1.28 -3.67
C GLN A 248 -19.11 2.05 -4.83
N SER A 249 -18.87 3.36 -4.68
CA SER A 249 -18.24 4.19 -5.70
C SER A 249 -16.79 3.76 -5.96
N MET A 250 -16.01 3.53 -4.90
CA MET A 250 -14.64 3.01 -5.01
C MET A 250 -14.60 1.60 -5.63
N ARG A 251 -15.54 0.72 -5.28
CA ARG A 251 -15.65 -0.60 -5.90
C ARG A 251 -15.99 -0.49 -7.38
N ARG A 252 -16.98 0.32 -7.76
CA ARG A 252 -17.38 0.49 -9.18
C ARG A 252 -16.21 1.02 -10.01
N PHE A 253 -15.46 1.99 -9.48
CA PHE A 253 -14.22 2.45 -10.10
C PHE A 253 -13.22 1.30 -10.27
N THR A 254 -12.98 0.53 -9.21
CA THR A 254 -12.04 -0.62 -9.24
C THR A 254 -12.48 -1.69 -10.25
N SER A 255 -13.78 -1.99 -10.32
CA SER A 255 -14.37 -2.90 -11.31
C SER A 255 -14.17 -2.39 -12.73
N ALA A 256 -14.45 -1.11 -13.01
CA ALA A 256 -14.27 -0.54 -14.34
C ALA A 256 -12.80 -0.64 -14.82
N VAL A 257 -11.85 -0.34 -13.93
CA VAL A 257 -10.41 -0.47 -14.24
C VAL A 257 -10.01 -1.92 -14.53
N ALA A 258 -10.51 -2.87 -13.72
CA ALA A 258 -10.21 -4.28 -13.88
C ALA A 258 -10.83 -4.86 -15.16
N GLU A 259 -12.09 -4.53 -15.45
CA GLU A 259 -12.83 -5.02 -16.61
C GLU A 259 -12.21 -4.49 -17.91
N HIS A 260 -11.76 -3.24 -17.94
CA HIS A 260 -11.07 -2.67 -19.11
C HIS A 260 -9.76 -3.39 -19.44
N ALA A 261 -9.04 -3.88 -18.42
CA ALA A 261 -7.78 -4.60 -18.61
C ALA A 261 -7.96 -6.04 -19.15
N GLY A 262 -9.17 -6.60 -19.05
CA GLY A 262 -9.52 -7.89 -19.64
C GLY A 262 -9.04 -9.12 -18.86
N ASP A 263 -9.14 -10.30 -19.49
CA ASP A 263 -9.02 -11.60 -18.82
C ASP A 263 -7.60 -11.94 -18.31
N ALA A 264 -6.57 -11.27 -18.83
CA ALA A 264 -5.20 -11.44 -18.32
C ALA A 264 -4.99 -10.77 -16.95
N PHE A 265 -5.93 -9.92 -16.52
CA PHE A 265 -5.79 -9.07 -15.35
C PHE A 265 -6.13 -9.82 -14.06
N THR A 266 -5.12 -10.50 -13.49
CA THR A 266 -5.21 -11.27 -12.24
C THR A 266 -4.13 -10.81 -11.26
N GLY A 267 -4.54 -10.39 -10.06
CA GLY A 267 -3.62 -9.82 -9.07
C GLY A 267 -4.36 -9.09 -7.95
N HIS A 268 -3.61 -8.35 -7.13
CA HIS A 268 -4.17 -7.43 -6.14
C HIS A 268 -4.16 -6.02 -6.67
N LEU A 269 -5.33 -5.37 -6.67
CA LEU A 269 -5.46 -3.97 -7.09
C LEU A 269 -5.92 -3.14 -5.91
N SER A 270 -5.14 -2.12 -5.58
CA SER A 270 -5.39 -1.25 -4.43
C SER A 270 -5.24 0.20 -4.88
N PHE A 271 -6.14 1.08 -4.46
CA PHE A 271 -6.12 2.49 -4.84
C PHE A 271 -6.17 3.37 -3.60
N ASP A 272 -5.49 4.51 -3.68
CA ASP A 272 -5.67 5.60 -2.74
C ASP A 272 -6.53 6.68 -3.43
N PHE A 273 -7.56 7.13 -2.73
CA PHE A 273 -8.54 8.10 -3.18
C PHE A 273 -8.56 9.31 -2.24
N MET A 274 -8.61 10.50 -2.84
CA MET A 274 -9.09 11.68 -2.13
C MET A 274 -10.60 11.83 -2.37
N VAL A 275 -11.35 12.10 -1.32
CA VAL A 275 -12.80 12.27 -1.37
C VAL A 275 -13.12 13.72 -1.07
N ARG A 276 -13.62 14.44 -2.08
CA ARG A 276 -14.17 15.77 -1.88
C ARG A 276 -15.57 15.62 -1.28
N PRO A 277 -15.83 16.15 -0.08
CA PRO A 277 -17.14 15.99 0.55
C PRO A 277 -18.24 16.65 -0.29
N SER A 278 -19.45 16.14 -0.17
CA SER A 278 -20.64 16.76 -0.77
C SER A 278 -20.99 18.09 -0.08
N SER A 279 -21.99 18.80 -0.60
CA SER A 279 -22.41 20.11 -0.10
C SER A 279 -22.87 20.11 1.37
N ASP A 280 -23.27 18.95 1.88
CA ASP A 280 -23.62 18.72 3.29
C ASP A 280 -22.41 18.41 4.19
N GLY A 281 -21.20 18.40 3.62
CA GLY A 281 -19.95 18.07 4.33
C GLY A 281 -19.70 16.57 4.51
N SER A 282 -20.56 15.69 3.97
CA SER A 282 -20.39 14.24 4.09
C SER A 282 -19.47 13.66 3.01
N ASP A 283 -18.68 12.65 3.38
CA ASP A 283 -17.88 11.89 2.41
C ASP A 283 -18.71 10.78 1.73
N GLU A 284 -19.84 10.39 2.32
CA GLU A 284 -20.69 9.29 1.83
C GLU A 284 -21.19 9.54 0.40
N ALA A 285 -21.61 10.77 0.10
CA ALA A 285 -21.99 11.21 -1.24
C ALA A 285 -20.89 12.03 -1.93
N GLY A 286 -19.66 11.98 -1.40
CA GLY A 286 -18.52 12.73 -1.89
C GLY A 286 -18.01 12.25 -3.25
N GLN A 287 -17.37 13.15 -3.99
CA GLN A 287 -16.74 12.81 -5.26
C GLN A 287 -15.37 12.18 -5.00
N ILE A 288 -15.17 10.95 -5.48
CA ILE A 288 -13.89 10.25 -5.40
C ILE A 288 -12.94 10.69 -6.50
N TYR A 289 -11.66 10.80 -6.16
CA TYR A 289 -10.55 11.08 -7.07
C TYR A 289 -9.40 10.10 -6.79
N PRO A 290 -9.06 9.19 -7.73
CA PRO A 290 -7.89 8.33 -7.56
C PRO A 290 -6.62 9.17 -7.58
N ILE A 291 -5.72 8.97 -6.61
CA ILE A 291 -4.46 9.71 -6.52
C ILE A 291 -3.23 8.82 -6.62
N GLU A 292 -3.36 7.53 -6.31
CA GLU A 292 -2.30 6.54 -6.39
C GLU A 292 -2.90 5.15 -6.63
N CYS A 293 -2.16 4.29 -7.32
CA CYS A 293 -2.48 2.89 -7.47
C CYS A 293 -1.32 2.05 -6.97
N ASN A 294 -1.66 1.03 -6.21
CA ASN A 294 -0.76 0.05 -5.66
C ASN A 294 -1.15 -1.32 -6.27
N PRO A 295 -0.53 -1.74 -7.40
CA PRO A 295 -0.82 -3.00 -8.09
C PRO A 295 -0.24 -4.21 -7.36
N ARG A 296 -0.53 -4.30 -6.06
CA ARG A 296 -0.01 -5.27 -5.08
C ARG A 296 -0.92 -5.34 -3.87
N ALA A 297 -0.76 -6.37 -3.05
CA ALA A 297 -1.53 -6.52 -1.81
C ALA A 297 -1.34 -5.31 -0.89
N HIS A 298 -2.45 -4.73 -0.44
CA HIS A 298 -2.47 -3.67 0.57
C HIS A 298 -2.68 -4.27 1.96
N THR A 299 -2.21 -3.58 3.02
CA THR A 299 -2.33 -4.08 4.40
C THR A 299 -3.79 -4.20 4.84
N ALA A 300 -4.71 -3.46 4.20
CA ALA A 300 -6.15 -3.61 4.41
C ALA A 300 -6.68 -5.04 4.18
N VAL A 301 -5.91 -5.95 3.56
CA VAL A 301 -6.21 -7.39 3.53
C VAL A 301 -6.42 -8.00 4.92
N VAL A 302 -5.85 -7.42 5.99
CA VAL A 302 -6.10 -7.89 7.37
C VAL A 302 -7.57 -7.79 7.78
N LEU A 303 -8.36 -6.91 7.15
CA LEU A 303 -9.79 -6.80 7.39
C LEU A 303 -10.55 -8.07 6.96
N PHE A 304 -9.99 -8.87 6.05
CA PHE A 304 -10.54 -10.16 5.64
C PHE A 304 -10.11 -11.34 6.55
N ARG A 305 -9.36 -11.10 7.64
CA ARG A 305 -8.81 -12.19 8.46
C ARG A 305 -9.87 -13.19 8.92
N ASP A 306 -11.03 -12.71 9.31
CA ASP A 306 -12.14 -13.56 9.76
C ASP A 306 -13.12 -13.84 8.60
N THR A 307 -12.60 -14.03 7.39
CA THR A 307 -13.36 -14.29 6.16
C THR A 307 -12.72 -15.45 5.37
N PRO A 308 -12.87 -16.71 5.84
CA PRO A 308 -12.23 -17.89 5.23
C PRO A 308 -12.57 -18.09 3.75
N GLN A 309 -13.75 -17.63 3.31
CA GLN A 309 -14.19 -17.71 1.92
C GLN A 309 -13.25 -17.00 0.94
N LEU A 310 -12.41 -16.07 1.43
CA LEU A 310 -11.43 -15.39 0.60
C LEU A 310 -10.41 -16.38 0.01
N ALA A 311 -10.02 -17.43 0.73
CA ALA A 311 -9.10 -18.44 0.21
C ALA A 311 -9.65 -19.14 -1.04
N ASN A 312 -10.95 -19.48 -1.04
CA ASN A 312 -11.61 -20.09 -2.19
C ASN A 312 -11.61 -19.17 -3.43
N LEU A 313 -11.69 -17.85 -3.23
CA LEU A 313 -11.59 -16.90 -4.34
C LEU A 313 -10.19 -16.87 -4.96
N TYR A 314 -9.14 -16.99 -4.15
CA TYR A 314 -7.78 -17.16 -4.66
C TYR A 314 -7.63 -18.45 -5.46
N LEU A 315 -8.15 -19.57 -4.93
CA LEU A 315 -8.10 -20.87 -5.60
C LEU A 315 -8.86 -20.89 -6.92
N SER A 316 -9.89 -20.06 -7.09
CA SER A 316 -10.60 -19.96 -8.37
C SER A 316 -9.73 -19.46 -9.54
N ALA A 317 -8.51 -18.99 -9.27
CA ALA A 317 -7.52 -18.71 -10.33
C ALA A 317 -7.00 -19.99 -11.01
N LEU A 318 -7.09 -21.14 -10.34
CA LEU A 318 -6.72 -22.46 -10.86
C LEU A 318 -7.77 -22.98 -11.85
N ASP A 319 -9.04 -22.57 -11.70
CA ASP A 319 -10.15 -23.04 -12.53
C ASP A 319 -10.23 -22.27 -13.86
N PRO A 320 -10.48 -22.93 -15.01
CA PRO A 320 -10.62 -22.25 -16.30
C PRO A 320 -11.90 -21.42 -16.41
N ASP A 321 -12.92 -21.71 -15.61
CA ASP A 321 -14.20 -20.98 -15.61
C ASP A 321 -14.35 -20.12 -14.34
N VAL A 322 -14.39 -18.80 -14.51
CA VAL A 322 -14.68 -17.88 -13.41
C VAL A 322 -16.19 -17.80 -13.20
N SER A 323 -16.72 -18.78 -12.45
CA SER A 323 -18.12 -18.81 -12.04
C SER A 323 -18.36 -17.88 -10.83
N GLY A 324 -19.39 -17.02 -10.93
CA GLY A 324 -19.87 -16.18 -9.83
C GLY A 324 -19.57 -14.68 -9.99
N SER A 325 -20.60 -13.86 -9.74
CA SER A 325 -20.56 -12.39 -9.92
C SER A 325 -20.48 -11.61 -8.60
N LYS A 326 -20.62 -12.26 -7.44
CA LYS A 326 -20.71 -11.57 -6.16
C LYS A 326 -19.33 -11.25 -5.61
N VAL A 327 -19.07 -9.96 -5.40
CA VAL A 327 -17.89 -9.47 -4.69
C VAL A 327 -17.98 -9.83 -3.21
N LEU A 328 -16.93 -10.45 -2.68
CA LEU A 328 -16.79 -10.75 -1.26
C LEU A 328 -16.27 -9.53 -0.50
N TYR A 329 -16.89 -9.28 0.65
CA TYR A 329 -16.49 -8.27 1.62
C TYR A 329 -16.18 -8.94 2.96
N PRO A 330 -15.46 -8.27 3.87
CA PRO A 330 -15.26 -8.79 5.23
C PRO A 330 -16.57 -9.16 5.92
N GLN A 331 -16.69 -10.39 6.43
CA GLN A 331 -17.94 -10.89 7.03
C GLN A 331 -18.07 -10.56 8.52
N HIS A 332 -16.95 -10.61 9.27
CA HIS A 332 -16.88 -10.25 10.68
C HIS A 332 -15.99 -9.02 10.85
N VAL A 333 -16.58 -7.85 10.60
CA VAL A 333 -15.84 -6.59 10.60
C VAL A 333 -15.27 -6.32 12.00
N GLN A 334 -13.95 -6.37 12.10
CA GLN A 334 -13.21 -5.94 13.28
C GLN A 334 -12.35 -4.72 12.96
N ARG A 335 -11.99 -3.99 14.00
CA ARG A 335 -11.00 -2.92 13.93
C ARG A 335 -9.63 -3.48 14.27
N TYR A 336 -8.63 -3.13 13.49
CA TYR A 336 -7.27 -3.65 13.65
C TYR A 336 -6.27 -2.54 13.98
N TYR A 337 -5.38 -2.85 14.91
CA TYR A 337 -4.25 -1.99 15.32
C TYR A 337 -2.99 -2.85 15.49
N TRP A 338 -1.85 -2.24 15.80
CA TRP A 338 -0.64 -2.97 16.20
C TRP A 338 -0.20 -2.54 17.59
N PHE A 339 -0.25 -3.49 18.52
CA PHE A 339 0.01 -3.26 19.94
C PHE A 339 1.31 -2.51 20.21
N GLY A 340 2.43 -2.93 19.63
CA GLY A 340 3.72 -2.30 19.89
C GLY A 340 3.83 -0.88 19.31
N GLN A 341 3.13 -0.58 18.21
CA GLN A 341 3.07 0.79 17.69
C GLN A 341 2.34 1.69 18.68
N ASP A 342 1.13 1.30 19.07
CA ASP A 342 0.32 2.10 19.97
C ASP A 342 0.97 2.20 21.35
N LEU A 343 1.59 1.14 21.88
CA LEU A 343 2.36 1.18 23.12
C LEU A 343 3.45 2.27 23.07
N VAL A 344 4.20 2.36 21.97
CA VAL A 344 5.23 3.38 21.81
C VAL A 344 4.61 4.76 21.65
N GLU A 345 3.66 4.93 20.73
CA GLU A 345 3.10 6.24 20.38
C GLU A 345 2.21 6.87 21.46
N THR A 346 1.44 6.05 22.17
CA THR A 346 0.44 6.54 23.14
C THR A 346 0.95 6.52 24.59
N LEU A 347 1.94 5.67 24.91
CA LEU A 347 2.50 5.58 26.27
C LEU A 347 3.93 6.10 26.35
N PHE A 348 4.87 5.49 25.63
CA PHE A 348 6.29 5.80 25.81
C PHE A 348 6.70 7.17 25.27
N CYS A 349 6.26 7.55 24.08
CA CYS A 349 6.58 8.86 23.50
C CYS A 349 6.01 10.01 24.35
N PRO A 350 4.72 10.03 24.75
CA PRO A 350 4.19 11.09 25.61
C PRO A 350 4.87 11.13 26.99
N ALA A 351 5.15 9.98 27.60
CA ALA A 351 5.87 9.93 28.87
C ALA A 351 7.29 10.48 28.75
N TYR A 352 8.02 10.10 27.70
CA TYR A 352 9.36 10.62 27.41
C TYR A 352 9.35 12.15 27.19
N ASN A 353 8.40 12.67 26.43
CA ASN A 353 8.30 14.12 26.19
C ASN A 353 8.08 14.88 27.51
N ILE A 354 7.24 14.37 28.41
CA ILE A 354 7.00 15.00 29.71
C ILE A 354 8.25 14.91 30.59
N ILE A 355 8.85 13.72 30.74
CA ILE A 355 9.94 13.46 31.68
C ILE A 355 11.26 14.07 31.20
N CYS A 356 11.58 13.91 29.92
CA CYS A 356 12.90 14.23 29.38
C CYS A 356 12.94 15.56 28.63
N ARG A 357 11.82 16.06 28.10
CA ARG A 357 11.77 17.33 27.36
C ARG A 357 11.00 18.44 28.08
N GLY A 358 10.24 18.10 29.14
CA GLY A 358 9.32 19.05 29.76
C GLY A 358 8.20 19.50 28.82
N GLU A 359 7.93 18.73 27.77
CA GLU A 359 6.92 19.02 26.75
C GLU A 359 5.66 18.18 27.02
N GLY A 360 4.49 18.81 26.95
CA GLY A 360 3.20 18.13 27.11
C GLY A 360 2.55 18.33 28.48
N SER A 361 1.52 17.54 28.78
CA SER A 361 0.77 17.64 30.03
C SER A 361 0.34 16.28 30.55
N ILE A 362 0.22 16.14 31.87
CA ILE A 362 -0.29 14.91 32.52
C ILE A 362 -1.69 14.59 32.00
N LYS A 363 -2.54 15.61 31.81
CA LYS A 363 -3.88 15.43 31.22
C LYS A 363 -3.80 14.83 29.82
N GLY A 364 -2.87 15.31 28.98
CA GLY A 364 -2.61 14.77 27.66
C GLY A 364 -2.15 13.32 27.71
N LEU A 365 -1.25 12.97 28.63
CA LEU A 365 -0.81 11.58 28.85
C LEU A 365 -1.99 10.68 29.26
N LEU A 366 -2.83 11.12 30.20
CA LEU A 366 -4.02 10.35 30.61
C LEU A 366 -4.99 10.12 29.45
N SER A 367 -5.17 11.10 28.56
CA SER A 367 -5.96 10.92 27.35
C SER A 367 -5.37 9.87 26.39
N GLN A 368 -4.04 9.84 26.25
CA GLN A 368 -3.37 8.82 25.43
C GLN A 368 -3.42 7.42 26.06
N VAL A 369 -3.32 7.33 27.39
CA VAL A 369 -3.52 6.07 28.14
C VAL A 369 -4.95 5.55 27.96
N ALA A 370 -5.94 6.43 28.01
CA ALA A 370 -7.34 6.05 27.75
C ALA A 370 -7.52 5.53 26.32
N LEU A 371 -6.91 6.19 25.33
CA LEU A 371 -6.92 5.73 23.93
C LEU A 371 -6.25 4.36 23.76
N PHE A 372 -5.09 4.15 24.39
CA PHE A 372 -4.43 2.84 24.41
C PHE A 372 -5.31 1.75 25.00
N THR A 373 -5.97 2.06 26.12
CA THR A 373 -6.88 1.14 26.80
C THR A 373 -8.08 0.79 25.92
N ASP A 374 -8.66 1.76 25.21
CA ASP A 374 -9.72 1.53 24.22
C ASP A 374 -9.27 0.54 23.14
N HIS A 375 -8.08 0.74 22.57
CA HIS A 375 -7.56 -0.16 21.54
C HIS A 375 -7.30 -1.58 22.07
N VAL A 376 -6.75 -1.73 23.28
CA VAL A 376 -6.52 -3.05 23.89
C VAL A 376 -7.84 -3.80 24.14
N LEU A 377 -8.91 -3.08 24.51
CA LEU A 377 -10.19 -3.70 24.86
C LEU A 377 -11.11 -3.94 23.66
N TYR A 378 -11.09 -3.06 22.65
CA TYR A 378 -12.08 -3.05 21.57
C TYR A 378 -11.50 -3.28 20.17
N TRP A 379 -10.17 -3.35 20.03
CA TRP A 379 -9.51 -3.58 18.75
C TRP A 379 -8.71 -4.89 18.78
N LYS A 380 -8.55 -5.50 17.60
CA LYS A 380 -7.80 -6.74 17.42
C LYS A 380 -6.39 -6.42 16.93
N ASP A 381 -5.38 -7.05 17.53
CA ASP A 381 -4.01 -6.86 17.06
C ASP A 381 -3.81 -7.49 15.66
N GLY A 382 -3.09 -6.75 14.80
CA GLY A 382 -2.80 -7.06 13.41
C GLY A 382 -1.93 -8.30 13.19
N THR A 383 -1.38 -8.89 14.26
CA THR A 383 -0.49 -10.06 14.24
C THR A 383 -0.93 -11.16 15.20
N PHE A 384 -1.47 -10.84 16.37
CA PHE A 384 -1.85 -11.82 17.40
C PHE A 384 -3.06 -12.67 16.98
N GLU A 385 -2.94 -13.98 17.22
CA GLU A 385 -4.02 -14.95 17.18
C GLU A 385 -3.74 -15.99 18.28
N ALA A 386 -4.75 -16.36 19.08
CA ALA A 386 -4.54 -17.27 20.21
C ALA A 386 -4.04 -18.65 19.77
N TRP A 387 -4.50 -19.13 18.60
CA TRP A 387 -4.10 -20.42 18.04
C TRP A 387 -2.73 -20.36 17.33
N ASP A 388 -2.26 -19.16 16.95
CA ASP A 388 -0.98 -18.91 16.29
C ASP A 388 -0.28 -17.67 16.88
N PRO A 389 0.17 -17.74 18.16
CA PRO A 389 0.67 -16.57 18.89
C PRO A 389 2.13 -16.22 18.56
N TRP A 390 2.88 -17.17 17.98
CA TRP A 390 4.33 -17.01 17.76
C TRP A 390 4.72 -15.84 16.87
N PRO A 391 4.00 -15.52 15.77
CA PRO A 391 4.31 -14.32 14.98
C PRO A 391 4.24 -13.02 15.79
N PHE A 392 3.29 -12.90 16.71
CA PHE A 392 3.17 -11.71 17.56
C PHE A 392 4.37 -11.60 18.50
N TRP A 393 4.69 -12.69 19.20
CA TRP A 393 5.84 -12.72 20.10
C TRP A 393 7.13 -12.40 19.34
N TRP A 394 7.35 -13.06 18.19
CA TRP A 394 8.53 -12.88 17.36
C TRP A 394 8.67 -11.46 16.81
N LEU A 395 7.56 -10.85 16.38
CA LEU A 395 7.55 -9.48 15.87
C LEU A 395 8.14 -8.50 16.90
N TYR A 396 7.70 -8.58 18.15
CA TYR A 396 8.06 -7.61 19.19
C TYR A 396 9.30 -8.00 20.02
N HIS A 397 9.67 -9.28 20.07
CA HIS A 397 10.80 -9.74 20.88
C HIS A 397 12.04 -10.13 20.07
N VAL A 398 11.88 -10.35 18.76
CA VAL A 398 13.00 -10.75 17.88
C VAL A 398 13.16 -9.78 16.72
N GLN A 399 12.14 -9.64 15.87
CA GLN A 399 12.27 -8.92 14.60
C GLN A 399 12.55 -7.42 14.80
N TRP A 400 11.70 -6.71 15.54
CA TRP A 400 11.90 -5.27 15.79
C TRP A 400 13.12 -4.98 16.68
N PRO A 401 13.35 -5.69 17.80
CA PRO A 401 14.57 -5.51 18.59
C PRO A 401 15.85 -5.71 17.78
N ALA A 402 15.94 -6.77 16.96
CA ALA A 402 17.12 -7.01 16.13
C ALA A 402 17.35 -5.88 15.12
N ARG A 403 16.29 -5.32 14.51
CA ARG A 403 16.39 -4.19 13.60
C ARG A 403 16.85 -2.91 14.29
N LEU A 404 16.33 -2.63 15.48
CA LEU A 404 16.75 -1.47 16.28
C LEU A 404 18.23 -1.60 16.71
N VAL A 405 18.64 -2.79 17.17
CA VAL A 405 20.05 -3.07 17.47
C VAL A 405 20.92 -2.93 16.23
N TYR A 406 20.47 -3.42 15.06
CA TYR A 406 21.19 -3.24 13.81
C TYR A 406 21.38 -1.76 13.46
N CYS A 407 20.36 -0.91 13.62
CA CYS A 407 20.49 0.54 13.42
C CYS A 407 21.50 1.17 14.38
N LEU A 408 21.47 0.79 15.67
CA LEU A 408 22.42 1.27 16.67
C LEU A 408 23.86 0.88 16.34
N VAL A 409 24.10 -0.38 15.98
CA VAL A 409 25.44 -0.91 15.67
C VAL A 409 25.98 -0.37 14.34
N SER A 410 25.13 -0.23 13.32
CA SER A 410 25.53 0.27 12.00
C SER A 410 25.58 1.79 11.90
N GLY A 411 25.09 2.51 12.91
CA GLY A 411 24.96 3.97 12.88
C GLY A 411 23.90 4.48 11.89
N LYS A 412 23.09 3.59 11.31
CA LYS A 412 22.03 3.95 10.37
C LYS A 412 20.91 4.72 11.07
N LYS A 413 20.59 5.89 10.54
CA LYS A 413 19.50 6.75 11.02
C LYS A 413 18.21 6.42 10.28
N TRP A 414 17.09 6.59 10.98
CA TRP A 414 15.75 6.39 10.43
C TRP A 414 14.82 7.49 10.92
N GLU A 415 13.80 7.80 10.12
CA GLU A 415 12.81 8.84 10.41
C GLU A 415 11.45 8.27 10.84
N LYS A 416 11.05 7.13 10.26
CA LYS A 416 9.75 6.50 10.49
C LYS A 416 9.90 4.98 10.56
N ALA A 417 9.02 4.35 11.34
CA ALA A 417 8.88 2.90 11.40
C ALA A 417 7.40 2.54 11.23
N ASN A 418 7.14 1.55 10.38
CA ASN A 418 5.80 1.03 10.15
C ASN A 418 5.75 -0.43 10.59
N VAL A 419 5.18 -0.69 11.76
CA VAL A 419 5.07 -2.04 12.36
C VAL A 419 4.23 -2.98 11.49
N SER A 420 3.17 -2.48 10.84
CA SER A 420 2.26 -3.32 10.05
C SER A 420 2.90 -3.91 8.80
N THR A 421 3.76 -3.12 8.15
CA THR A 421 4.50 -3.51 6.95
C THR A 421 5.88 -4.07 7.24
N GLY A 422 6.39 -3.88 8.47
CA GLY A 422 7.77 -4.19 8.80
C GLY A 422 8.75 -3.33 7.99
N LYS A 423 8.43 -2.06 7.71
CA LYS A 423 9.35 -1.16 7.01
C LYS A 423 9.91 -0.13 7.98
N MET A 424 11.22 0.11 7.88
CA MET A 424 11.90 1.24 8.51
C MET A 424 12.34 2.19 7.39
N PHE A 425 12.07 3.48 7.55
CA PHE A 425 12.40 4.52 6.57
C PHE A 425 13.71 5.17 7.03
N GLU A 426 14.79 4.84 6.33
CA GLU A 426 16.13 5.36 6.62
C GLU A 426 16.24 6.83 6.18
N VAL A 427 17.04 7.62 6.90
CA VAL A 427 17.36 9.00 6.48
C VAL A 427 18.40 8.91 5.37
N ALA A 428 18.14 9.59 4.24
CA ALA A 428 19.02 9.63 3.08
C ALA A 428 20.39 10.25 3.38
#